data_AF-A0ABD7FK16-F1
#
_entry.id   AF-A0ABD7FK16-F1
#
_cell.length_a   1.000
_cell.length_b   1.000
_cell.length_c   1.000
_cell.angle_alpha   90.00
_cell.angle_beta   90.00
_cell.angle_gamma   90.00
#
_symmetry.space_group_name_H-M   'P 1'
#
loop_
_entity.id
_entity.type
_entity.pdbx_description
1 polymer ?
#
loop_
_entity_poly.entity_id
_entity_poly.type
_entity_poly.pdbx_seq_one_letter_code
_entity_poly.pdbx_strand_id
1 'polypeptide(L)'
;MLKTDSLREAMTRSCRWCQANPEKFTIFVESGNIETTGETPSFVYRYQMVMFVMDYAGELDDLTLPLLAWLSENQPQLLLNPERNQDIKFSAVINDDDSADLLFTLPLRERVRITRSSQGTAQAEHLPEPKPRLPSSEGDWSHVFQDVTWGESDG
;
A
#
# COMPACT_ATOMS: atom_id res chain seq x y z
N MET A 1 -12.23 1.48 -1.26
CA MET A 1 -11.18 1.37 -2.29
C MET A 1 -10.35 0.17 -1.92
N LEU A 2 -10.13 -0.79 -2.82
CA LEU A 2 -9.60 -2.11 -2.45
C LEU A 2 -8.22 -2.02 -1.77
N LYS A 3 -7.36 -1.12 -2.25
CA LYS A 3 -5.99 -1.01 -1.74
C LYS A 3 -5.90 -0.37 -0.36
N THR A 4 -6.85 0.49 0.01
CA THR A 4 -6.92 1.07 1.37
C THR A 4 -7.15 0.00 2.42
N ASP A 5 -8.15 -0.84 2.19
CA ASP A 5 -8.53 -1.89 3.13
C ASP A 5 -7.45 -2.98 3.15
N SER A 6 -6.90 -3.34 1.99
CA SER A 6 -5.81 -4.31 1.88
C SER A 6 -4.53 -3.86 2.59
N LEU A 7 -4.11 -2.59 2.46
CA LEU A 7 -2.92 -2.10 3.18
C LEU A 7 -3.16 -2.10 4.69
N ARG A 8 -4.36 -1.70 5.13
CA ARG A 8 -4.73 -1.73 6.56
C ARG A 8 -4.64 -3.14 7.12
N GLU A 9 -5.20 -4.12 6.44
CA GLU A 9 -5.14 -5.52 6.84
C GLU A 9 -3.70 -6.05 6.86
N ALA A 10 -2.90 -5.71 5.85
CA ALA A 10 -1.50 -6.14 5.77
C ALA A 10 -0.66 -5.58 6.92
N MET A 11 -0.76 -4.27 7.19
CA MET A 11 -0.04 -3.64 8.30
C MET A 11 -0.49 -4.16 9.66
N THR A 12 -1.80 -4.33 9.86
CA THR A 12 -2.35 -4.88 11.11
C THR A 12 -1.89 -6.31 11.35
N ARG A 13 -1.66 -7.09 10.28
CA ARG A 13 -1.18 -8.47 10.38
C ARG A 13 0.32 -8.56 10.64
N SER A 14 1.10 -7.68 10.01
CA SER A 14 2.56 -7.80 9.95
C SER A 14 3.31 -6.88 10.92
N CYS A 15 2.68 -5.81 11.41
CA CYS A 15 3.27 -4.89 12.37
C CYS A 15 2.54 -5.01 13.73
N ARG A 16 3.25 -5.53 14.74
CA ARG A 16 2.72 -5.71 16.11
C ARG A 16 2.20 -4.39 16.70
N TRP A 17 2.88 -3.28 16.45
CA TRP A 17 2.47 -1.98 16.95
C TRP A 17 1.14 -1.53 16.33
N CYS A 18 0.98 -1.66 15.00
CA CYS A 18 -0.29 -1.34 14.33
C CYS A 18 -1.45 -2.21 14.82
N GLN A 19 -1.18 -3.49 15.10
CA GLN A 19 -2.16 -4.39 15.68
C GLN A 19 -2.60 -3.97 17.09
N ALA A 20 -1.65 -3.56 17.91
CA ALA A 20 -1.89 -3.18 19.30
C ALA A 20 -2.52 -1.79 19.46
N ASN A 21 -2.31 -0.87 18.50
CA ASN A 21 -2.76 0.52 18.56
C ASN A 21 -3.60 0.92 17.31
N PRO A 22 -4.72 0.24 17.03
CA PRO A 22 -5.52 0.49 15.83
C PRO A 22 -6.09 1.92 15.74
N GLU A 23 -6.29 2.59 16.88
CA GLU A 23 -6.77 3.97 16.97
C GLU A 23 -5.69 5.00 16.62
N LYS A 24 -4.41 4.66 16.75
CA LYS A 24 -3.26 5.51 16.40
C LYS A 24 -2.73 5.23 14.99
N PHE A 25 -3.40 4.35 14.24
CA PHE A 25 -3.01 3.91 12.92
C PHE A 25 -4.14 4.15 11.90
N THR A 26 -3.97 5.16 11.05
CA THR A 26 -4.99 5.55 10.07
C THR A 26 -4.45 5.49 8.66
N ILE A 27 -5.19 4.84 7.76
CA ILE A 27 -4.97 4.92 6.32
C ILE A 27 -6.15 5.65 5.68
N PHE A 28 -5.85 6.65 4.86
CA PHE A 28 -6.83 7.45 4.13
C PHE A 28 -6.28 7.90 2.78
N VAL A 29 -7.13 8.52 1.97
CA VAL A 29 -6.74 9.13 0.70
C VAL A 29 -6.78 10.63 0.85
N GLU A 30 -5.65 11.30 0.61
CA GLU A 30 -5.52 12.76 0.74
C GLU A 30 -6.06 13.47 -0.51
N SER A 31 -5.66 13.00 -1.68
CA SER A 31 -6.04 13.60 -2.96
C SER A 31 -6.04 12.56 -4.08
N GLY A 32 -6.75 12.83 -5.17
CA GLY A 32 -6.78 11.93 -6.31
C GLY A 32 -7.42 12.51 -7.56
N ASN A 33 -7.24 11.79 -8.66
CA ASN A 33 -7.81 12.11 -9.96
C ASN A 33 -8.21 10.82 -10.70
N ILE A 34 -9.06 10.97 -11.70
CA ILE A 34 -9.50 9.88 -12.58
C ILE A 34 -8.70 9.97 -13.88
N GLU A 35 -8.10 8.86 -14.29
CA GLU A 35 -7.39 8.71 -15.58
C GLU A 35 -8.18 7.73 -16.45
N THR A 36 -8.48 8.11 -17.69
CA THR A 36 -9.13 7.23 -18.68
C THR A 36 -8.70 7.62 -20.07
N THR A 37 -8.61 6.64 -20.98
CA THR A 37 -8.40 6.91 -22.41
C THR A 37 -9.71 7.22 -23.13
N GLY A 38 -10.86 6.88 -22.53
CA GLY A 38 -12.19 6.97 -23.16
C GLY A 38 -12.46 5.93 -24.25
N GLU A 39 -11.45 5.15 -24.66
CA GLU A 39 -11.56 4.17 -25.76
C GLU A 39 -12.12 2.82 -25.31
N THR A 40 -11.94 2.48 -24.04
CA THR A 40 -12.43 1.23 -23.44
C THR A 40 -13.28 1.54 -22.21
N PRO A 41 -14.21 0.65 -21.82
CA PRO A 41 -15.02 0.82 -20.61
C PRO A 41 -14.17 0.56 -19.35
N SER A 42 -13.14 1.38 -19.14
CA SER A 42 -12.25 1.31 -17.99
C SER A 42 -11.66 2.68 -17.64
N PHE A 43 -11.26 2.81 -16.39
CA PHE A 43 -10.56 3.98 -15.87
C PHE A 43 -9.64 3.57 -14.72
N VAL A 44 -8.80 4.50 -14.28
CA VAL A 44 -7.86 4.32 -13.18
C VAL A 44 -8.08 5.44 -12.18
N TYR A 45 -8.29 5.08 -10.91
CA TYR A 45 -8.11 6.01 -9.81
C TYR A 45 -6.61 6.18 -9.58
N ARG A 46 -6.11 7.41 -9.66
CA ARG A 46 -4.77 7.78 -9.19
C ARG A 46 -4.94 8.60 -7.93
N TYR A 47 -4.21 8.28 -6.88
CA TYR A 47 -4.40 8.98 -5.61
C TYR A 47 -3.18 8.90 -4.71
N GLN A 48 -3.06 9.89 -3.83
CA GLN A 48 -2.12 9.90 -2.72
C GLN A 48 -2.79 9.20 -1.54
N MET A 49 -2.36 7.98 -1.27
CA MET A 49 -2.71 7.27 -0.05
C MET A 49 -1.78 7.72 1.05
N VAL A 50 -2.36 8.04 2.20
CA VAL A 50 -1.61 8.38 3.40
C VAL A 50 -1.79 7.28 4.43
N MET A 51 -0.67 6.80 4.96
CA MET A 51 -0.61 5.99 6.18
C MET A 51 -0.04 6.88 7.27
N PHE A 52 -0.86 7.15 8.29
CA PHE A 52 -0.52 8.00 9.42
C PHE A 52 -0.46 7.16 10.71
N VAL A 53 0.63 7.33 11.45
CA VAL A 53 0.95 6.60 12.68
C VAL A 53 1.28 7.62 13.76
N MET A 54 0.51 7.63 14.85
CA MET A 54 0.65 8.62 15.94
C MET A 54 1.47 8.06 17.11
N ASP A 55 2.25 8.92 17.77
CA ASP A 55 3.05 8.56 18.97
C ASP A 55 3.87 7.27 18.78
N TYR A 56 4.49 7.11 17.62
CA TYR A 56 5.24 5.91 17.30
C TYR A 56 6.61 5.93 17.99
N ALA A 57 6.87 4.92 18.82
CA ALA A 57 8.09 4.78 19.62
C ALA A 57 9.00 3.62 19.18
N GLY A 58 8.69 2.98 18.04
CA GLY A 58 9.43 1.84 17.51
C GLY A 58 10.46 2.24 16.45
N GLU A 59 11.10 1.24 15.85
CA GLU A 59 12.00 1.46 14.72
C GLU A 59 11.18 1.71 13.44
N LEU A 60 11.67 2.61 12.58
CA LEU A 60 10.99 2.93 11.32
C LEU A 60 10.90 1.71 10.39
N ASP A 61 11.85 0.79 10.50
CA ASP A 61 11.93 -0.44 9.69
C ASP A 61 10.75 -1.39 9.98
N ASP A 62 10.24 -1.42 11.22
CA ASP A 62 9.08 -2.22 11.62
C ASP A 62 7.78 -1.82 10.89
N LEU A 63 7.72 -0.58 10.38
CA LEU A 63 6.64 -0.09 9.53
C LEU A 63 7.00 -0.19 8.04
N THR A 64 8.27 0.10 7.71
CA THR A 64 8.72 0.21 6.32
C THR A 64 8.78 -1.16 5.64
N LEU A 65 9.29 -2.19 6.32
CA LEU A 65 9.39 -3.54 5.76
C LEU A 65 8.03 -4.14 5.36
N PRO A 66 7.00 -4.16 6.24
CA PRO A 66 5.68 -4.67 5.85
C PRO A 66 5.00 -3.80 4.79
N LEU A 67 5.24 -2.49 4.79
CA LEU A 67 4.77 -1.59 3.73
C LEU A 67 5.40 -1.94 2.37
N LEU A 68 6.72 -2.15 2.32
CA LEU A 68 7.43 -2.54 1.10
C LEU A 68 6.97 -3.92 0.59
N ALA A 69 6.72 -4.87 1.50
CA ALA A 69 6.15 -6.17 1.15
C ALA A 69 4.80 -6.01 0.45
N TRP A 70 3.88 -5.23 1.03
CA TRP A 70 2.59 -4.95 0.43
C TRP A 70 2.69 -4.22 -0.91
N LEU A 71 3.61 -3.24 -1.02
CA LEU A 71 3.85 -2.49 -2.25
C LEU A 71 4.41 -3.37 -3.37
N SER A 72 5.23 -4.37 -3.06
CA SER A 72 5.76 -5.30 -4.07
C SER A 72 4.66 -6.06 -4.81
N GLU A 73 3.55 -6.35 -4.12
CA GLU A 73 2.39 -7.02 -4.71
C GLU A 73 1.39 -6.05 -5.35
N ASN A 74 1.21 -4.87 -4.73
CA ASN A 74 0.11 -3.97 -5.06
C ASN A 74 0.50 -2.76 -5.91
N GLN A 75 1.78 -2.40 -5.96
CA GLN A 75 2.36 -1.34 -6.81
C GLN A 75 3.86 -1.60 -7.09
N PRO A 76 4.27 -2.74 -7.67
CA PRO A 76 5.69 -3.06 -7.90
C PRO A 76 6.45 -1.97 -8.66
N GLN A 77 5.78 -1.22 -9.54
CA GLN A 77 6.34 -0.06 -10.24
C GLN A 77 6.85 1.06 -9.33
N LEU A 78 6.38 1.17 -8.09
CA LEU A 78 6.93 2.11 -7.10
C LEU A 78 8.24 1.62 -6.50
N LEU A 79 8.62 0.35 -6.71
CA LEU A 79 9.89 -0.21 -6.25
C LEU A 79 10.87 -0.40 -7.41
N LEU A 80 10.36 -0.85 -8.56
CA LEU A 80 11.16 -1.34 -9.68
C LEU A 80 11.45 -0.30 -10.76
N ASN A 81 10.72 0.82 -10.81
CA ASN A 81 10.96 1.89 -11.78
C ASN A 81 11.88 2.97 -11.19
N PRO A 82 13.10 3.18 -11.70
CA PRO A 82 14.02 4.22 -11.21
C PRO A 82 13.46 5.64 -11.20
N GLU A 83 12.52 5.96 -12.09
CA GLU A 83 11.87 7.28 -12.13
C GLU A 83 10.81 7.45 -11.03
N ARG A 84 10.34 6.35 -10.43
CA ARG A 84 9.25 6.34 -9.44
C ARG A 84 9.66 5.77 -8.09
N ASN A 85 10.85 5.18 -7.96
CA ASN A 85 11.27 4.52 -6.73
C ASN A 85 11.63 5.48 -5.57
N GLN A 86 11.58 6.78 -5.83
CA GLN A 86 11.69 7.85 -4.83
C GLN A 86 10.32 8.50 -4.51
N ASP A 87 9.23 7.98 -5.09
CA ASP A 87 7.88 8.56 -4.92
C ASP A 87 7.21 8.11 -3.61
N ILE A 88 7.74 7.09 -2.94
CA ILE A 88 7.32 6.68 -1.59
C ILE A 88 7.96 7.67 -0.62
N LYS A 89 7.14 8.53 -0.03
CA LYS A 89 7.61 9.59 0.86
C LYS A 89 7.22 9.28 2.29
N PHE A 90 8.04 9.71 3.23
CA PHE A 90 7.65 9.78 4.63
C PHE A 90 8.09 11.12 5.24
N SER A 91 7.38 11.54 6.28
CA SER A 91 7.78 12.61 7.17
C SER A 91 7.61 12.15 8.62
N ALA A 92 8.51 12.61 9.48
CA ALA A 92 8.45 12.38 10.91
C ALA A 92 8.35 13.73 11.63
N VAL A 93 7.37 13.87 12.51
CA VAL A 93 7.26 14.98 13.45
C VAL A 93 7.60 14.43 14.82
N ILE A 94 8.71 14.88 15.40
CA ILE A 94 9.15 14.43 16.72
C ILE A 94 8.20 14.99 17.78
N ASN A 95 7.62 14.10 18.59
CA ASN A 95 6.69 14.46 19.66
C ASN A 95 7.47 14.72 20.95
N ASP A 96 8.35 13.79 21.32
CA ASP A 96 9.24 13.85 22.48
C ASP A 96 10.51 13.00 22.24
N ASP A 97 11.28 12.73 23.30
CA ASP A 97 12.56 12.01 23.20
C ASP A 97 12.40 10.55 22.72
N ASP A 98 11.20 9.98 22.85
CA ASP A 98 10.94 8.55 22.61
C ASP A 98 9.88 8.30 21.52
N SER A 99 9.24 9.33 20.97
CA SER A 99 8.14 9.15 20.01
C SER A 99 8.04 10.19 18.90
N ALA A 100 7.46 9.78 17.78
CA ALA A 100 7.18 10.64 16.64
C ALA A 100 5.87 10.28 15.94
N ASP A 101 5.21 11.29 15.37
CA ASP A 101 4.14 11.11 14.40
C ASP A 101 4.77 10.85 13.02
N LEU A 102 4.40 9.72 12.41
CA LEU A 102 4.90 9.30 11.11
C LEU A 102 3.80 9.37 10.07
N LEU A 103 4.12 9.97 8.92
CA LEU A 103 3.22 10.09 7.79
C LEU A 103 3.91 9.57 6.53
N PHE A 104 3.38 8.49 5.98
CA PHE A 104 3.82 7.93 4.70
C PHE A 104 2.84 8.31 3.60
N THR A 105 3.35 8.81 2.48
CA THR A 105 2.55 9.21 1.31
C THR A 105 2.91 8.33 0.11
N LEU A 106 1.92 7.68 -0.46
CA LEU A 106 2.05 6.65 -1.49
C LEU A 106 1.22 7.02 -2.74
N PRO A 107 1.84 7.24 -3.90
CA PRO A 107 1.11 7.51 -5.14
C PRO A 107 0.65 6.22 -5.81
N LEU A 108 -0.56 5.79 -5.46
CA LEU A 108 -1.15 4.54 -5.91
C LEU A 108 -2.04 4.72 -7.14
N ARG A 109 -2.26 3.59 -7.82
CA ARG A 109 -3.17 3.43 -8.96
C ARG A 109 -4.11 2.24 -8.72
N GLU A 110 -5.40 2.42 -8.95
CA GLU A 110 -6.40 1.35 -8.84
C GLU A 110 -7.23 1.29 -10.12
N ARG A 111 -7.15 0.16 -10.83
CA ARG A 111 -7.81 -0.03 -12.13
C ARG A 111 -9.24 -0.47 -11.92
N VAL A 112 -10.15 0.12 -12.68
CA VAL A 112 -11.58 -0.21 -12.64
C VAL A 112 -12.07 -0.52 -14.04
N ARG A 113 -12.73 -1.67 -14.19
CA ARG A 113 -13.50 -2.01 -15.38
C ARG A 113 -14.96 -1.66 -15.15
N ILE A 114 -15.59 -1.08 -16.18
CA ILE A 114 -17.02 -0.84 -16.20
C ILE A 114 -17.70 -2.07 -16.82
N THR A 115 -18.56 -2.72 -16.05
CA THR A 115 -19.38 -3.86 -16.49
C THR A 115 -20.85 -3.46 -16.50
N ARG A 116 -21.72 -4.31 -17.07
CA ARG A 116 -23.18 -4.15 -16.99
C ARG A 116 -23.77 -5.26 -16.15
N SER A 117 -24.66 -4.90 -15.23
CA SER A 117 -25.46 -5.87 -14.49
C SER A 117 -26.47 -6.57 -15.40
N SER A 118 -27.07 -7.65 -14.91
CA SER A 118 -28.20 -8.32 -15.58
C SER A 118 -29.41 -7.41 -15.80
N GLN A 119 -29.52 -6.29 -15.06
CA GLN A 119 -30.57 -5.28 -15.21
C GLN A 119 -30.15 -4.09 -16.12
N GLY A 120 -28.98 -4.15 -16.76
CA GLY A 120 -28.50 -3.13 -17.69
C GLY A 120 -27.82 -1.90 -17.05
N THR A 121 -27.67 -1.87 -15.73
CA THR A 121 -27.00 -0.78 -14.99
C THR A 121 -25.48 -0.93 -15.07
N ALA A 122 -24.74 0.18 -15.22
CA ALA A 122 -23.29 0.18 -15.15
C ALA A 122 -22.81 -0.16 -13.73
N GLN A 123 -21.78 -1.01 -13.62
CA GLN A 123 -21.15 -1.41 -12.37
C GLN A 123 -19.62 -1.25 -12.47
N ALA A 124 -18.99 -0.96 -11.34
CA ALA A 124 -17.53 -0.86 -11.22
C ALA A 124 -16.97 -2.18 -10.69
N GLU A 125 -16.09 -2.80 -11.47
CA GLU A 125 -15.28 -3.96 -11.07
C GLU A 125 -13.84 -3.48 -10.84
N HIS A 126 -13.40 -3.47 -9.59
CA HIS A 126 -12.02 -3.11 -9.23
C HIS A 126 -11.10 -4.29 -9.53
N LEU A 127 -10.07 -4.05 -10.33
CA LEU A 127 -9.16 -5.08 -10.80
C LEU A 127 -7.90 -5.15 -9.93
N PRO A 128 -7.35 -6.36 -9.69
CA PRO A 128 -6.07 -6.51 -9.00
C PRO A 128 -4.91 -5.92 -9.81
N GLU A 129 -3.78 -5.70 -9.14
CA GLU A 129 -2.56 -5.24 -9.80
C GLU A 129 -2.11 -6.29 -10.85
N PRO A 130 -1.70 -5.86 -12.06
CA PRO A 130 -1.16 -6.78 -13.05
C PRO A 130 0.13 -7.43 -12.53
N LYS A 131 0.23 -8.76 -12.65
CA LYS A 131 1.49 -9.44 -12.36
C LYS A 131 2.56 -9.04 -13.38
N PRO A 132 3.80 -8.73 -12.96
CA PRO A 132 4.92 -8.54 -13.87
C PRO A 132 5.08 -9.74 -14.82
N ARG A 133 5.41 -9.49 -16.09
CA ARG A 133 5.54 -10.54 -17.11
C ARG A 133 6.83 -11.37 -17.01
N LEU A 134 7.78 -10.95 -16.16
CA LEU A 134 9.04 -11.64 -15.93
C LEU A 134 9.12 -12.04 -14.45
N PRO A 135 9.39 -13.31 -14.11
CA PRO A 135 9.82 -13.63 -12.75
C PRO A 135 11.24 -13.08 -12.58
N SER A 136 11.46 -12.23 -11.58
CA SER A 136 12.81 -11.77 -11.22
C SER A 136 13.55 -12.92 -10.56
N SER A 137 14.18 -13.77 -11.37
CA SER A 137 14.74 -15.05 -10.92
C SER A 137 15.88 -14.97 -9.90
N GLU A 138 16.42 -13.78 -9.60
CA GLU A 138 17.53 -13.62 -8.62
C GLU A 138 17.46 -12.32 -7.79
N GLY A 139 16.34 -11.58 -7.85
CA GLY A 139 16.24 -10.26 -7.21
C GLY A 139 14.81 -9.81 -6.94
N ASP A 140 13.87 -10.75 -6.87
CA ASP A 140 12.48 -10.43 -6.54
C ASP A 140 12.37 -10.10 -5.05
N TRP A 141 11.69 -9.00 -4.72
CA TRP A 141 11.28 -8.70 -3.35
C TRP A 141 10.52 -9.87 -2.72
N SER A 142 9.88 -10.69 -3.57
CA SER A 142 9.23 -11.92 -3.15
C SER A 142 10.18 -12.93 -2.48
N HIS A 143 11.48 -13.01 -2.80
CA HIS A 143 12.38 -13.95 -2.08
C HIS A 143 12.69 -13.51 -0.64
N VAL A 144 12.54 -12.21 -0.33
CA VAL A 144 12.72 -11.67 1.03
C VAL A 144 11.43 -11.75 1.84
N PHE A 145 10.27 -11.70 1.18
CA PHE A 145 8.96 -11.69 1.83
C PHE A 145 8.18 -13.02 1.72
N GLN A 146 8.58 -13.93 0.83
CA GLN A 146 8.15 -15.33 0.86
C GLN A 146 8.72 -15.94 2.15
N ASP A 147 7.87 -16.66 2.88
CA ASP A 147 8.16 -17.31 4.17
C ASP A 147 8.34 -16.40 5.39
N VAL A 148 8.09 -15.08 5.30
CA VAL A 148 8.02 -14.23 6.50
C VAL A 148 6.64 -14.38 7.16
N THR A 149 6.49 -15.45 7.95
CA THR A 149 5.46 -15.47 8.99
C THR A 149 5.85 -14.46 10.05
N TRP A 150 5.18 -13.31 10.10
CA TRP A 150 5.32 -12.31 11.17
C TRP A 150 4.74 -12.79 12.52
N GLY A 151 4.94 -14.07 12.84
CA GLY A 151 4.45 -14.76 14.02
C GLY A 151 5.53 -15.66 14.60
N GLU A 152 5.74 -15.48 15.91
CA GLU A 152 6.53 -16.31 16.83
C GLU A 152 8.06 -16.23 16.68
N SER A 153 8.62 -15.11 17.15
CA SER A 153 9.84 -15.21 17.96
C SER A 153 9.43 -15.51 19.40
N ASP A 154 9.46 -16.80 19.76
CA ASP A 154 9.52 -17.24 21.16
C ASP A 154 10.83 -16.75 21.77
N GLY A 155 10.74 -16.08 22.92
CA GLY A 155 11.85 -15.60 23.74
C GLY A 155 11.39 -14.70 24.86
#